data_AF-A0A662JDS5-F1
#
_entry.id   AF-A0A662JDS5-F1
#
_cell.length_a   1.000
_cell.length_b   1.000
_cell.length_c   1.000
_cell.angle_alpha   90.00
_cell.angle_beta   90.00
_cell.angle_gamma   90.00
#
_symmetry.space_group_name_H-M   'P 1'
#
loop_
_entity.id
_entity.type
_entity.pdbx_description
1 polymer ?
#
loop_
_entity_poly.entity_id
_entity_poly.type
_entity_poly.pdbx_seq_one_letter_code
_entity_poly.pdbx_strand_id
1 'polypeptide(L)'
;MLIRIFDPEGRMLPSKNIWGFYLADLNYVPFRIEKYVKKVRDGMIKIEVPDRPFQVFILFNIPNFGRAYIPADNEGVGYDDTYKEINLNVELARTRYSKIIHELNKCDSKRYVFSDEFYTRLRAMEKELELAEKASSEKEKAVHAIKALSNGMWAGEMLAFEKAKQDIERHGRREGFLFGCNFFGHPRLGEKYDKFFKEIFNYATIPFYWAFFEPEKGKKKWKITDEMVSWLRKENIKIKGHPLVWFYEPAGIPKWIKGRSYEEVRAAIEKRIEEIVKRYEGKIYAYDVINEAHDWANDLDYSRKQLLEITELACNV
;
A
#
# COMPACT_ATOMS: atom_id res chain seq x y z
N MET A 1 -18.39 29.18 -2.79
CA MET A 1 -17.06 29.52 -3.31
C MET A 1 -16.98 29.22 -4.81
N LEU A 2 -16.29 30.05 -5.59
CA LEU A 2 -15.96 29.79 -7.00
C LEU A 2 -14.53 29.26 -7.10
N ILE A 3 -14.33 28.17 -7.82
CA ILE A 3 -13.01 27.58 -8.06
C ILE A 3 -12.71 27.73 -9.54
N ARG A 4 -11.61 28.40 -9.88
CA ARG A 4 -11.11 28.51 -11.26
C ARG A 4 -10.00 27.51 -11.53
N ILE A 5 -10.02 26.93 -12.71
CA ILE A 5 -9.07 25.93 -13.16
C ILE A 5 -8.69 26.23 -14.60
N PHE A 6 -7.39 26.27 -14.86
CA PHE A 6 -6.83 26.55 -16.17
C PHE A 6 -5.97 25.38 -16.66
N ASP A 7 -5.83 25.30 -17.98
CA ASP A 7 -4.86 24.44 -18.65
C ASP A 7 -3.46 25.09 -18.67
N PRO A 8 -2.41 24.36 -19.09
CA PRO A 8 -1.03 24.88 -19.12
C PRO A 8 -0.83 26.11 -20.01
N GLU A 9 -1.73 26.36 -20.96
CA GLU A 9 -1.71 27.53 -21.84
C GLU A 9 -2.51 28.72 -21.27
N GLY A 10 -3.06 28.59 -20.06
CA GLY A 10 -3.83 29.63 -19.39
C GLY A 10 -5.27 29.78 -19.90
N ARG A 11 -5.78 28.80 -20.66
CA ARG A 11 -7.20 28.74 -21.05
C ARG A 11 -7.99 28.05 -19.96
N MET A 12 -9.30 28.29 -19.90
CA MET A 12 -10.17 27.57 -18.97
C MET A 12 -10.10 26.07 -19.26
N LEU A 13 -9.84 25.26 -18.23
CA LEU A 13 -9.73 23.81 -18.38
C LEU A 13 -11.07 23.25 -18.88
N PRO A 14 -11.15 22.55 -20.02
CA PRO A 14 -12.41 22.02 -20.50
C PRO A 14 -13.10 21.19 -19.42
N SER A 15 -14.41 21.38 -19.23
CA SER A 15 -15.21 20.68 -18.20
C SER A 15 -15.07 19.16 -18.31
N LYS A 16 -15.00 18.64 -19.54
CA LYS A 16 -14.71 17.23 -19.84
C LYS A 16 -13.35 16.73 -19.35
N ASN A 17 -12.45 17.61 -18.89
CA ASN A 17 -11.12 17.30 -18.36
C ASN A 17 -11.01 17.58 -16.85
N ILE A 18 -12.08 18.03 -16.19
CA ILE A 18 -12.15 18.17 -14.73
C ILE A 18 -12.46 16.79 -14.13
N TRP A 19 -11.43 15.97 -13.92
CA TRP A 19 -11.58 14.58 -13.49
C TRP A 19 -11.20 14.41 -12.02
N GLY A 20 -11.89 13.51 -11.33
CA GLY A 20 -11.57 13.18 -9.95
C GLY A 20 -11.61 14.40 -9.02
N PHE A 21 -12.40 15.43 -9.35
CA PHE A 21 -12.58 16.56 -8.46
C PHE A 21 -13.42 16.10 -7.26
N TYR A 22 -12.94 16.33 -6.04
CA TYR A 22 -13.71 16.09 -4.82
C TYR A 22 -13.23 16.97 -3.67
N LEU A 23 -14.06 17.04 -2.63
CA LEU A 23 -13.76 17.73 -1.39
C LEU A 23 -13.56 16.70 -0.29
N ALA A 24 -12.63 16.94 0.64
CA ALA A 24 -12.51 16.17 1.87
C ALA A 24 -12.26 17.10 3.05
N ASP A 25 -12.52 16.64 4.27
CA ASP A 25 -12.04 17.35 5.46
C ASP A 25 -10.52 17.20 5.61
N LEU A 26 -9.93 17.86 6.60
CA LEU A 26 -8.47 17.81 6.83
C LEU A 26 -7.95 16.43 7.28
N ASN A 27 -8.85 15.49 7.60
CA ASN A 27 -8.53 14.09 7.91
C ASN A 27 -8.74 13.17 6.70
N TYR A 28 -8.88 13.73 5.49
CA TYR A 28 -9.08 12.99 4.24
C TYR A 28 -10.41 12.22 4.17
N VAL A 29 -11.40 12.57 4.99
CA VAL A 29 -12.75 12.00 4.87
C VAL A 29 -13.50 12.71 3.73
N PRO A 30 -13.86 12.02 2.65
CA PRO A 30 -14.48 12.65 1.49
C PRO A 30 -15.90 13.12 1.80
N PHE A 31 -16.25 14.31 1.33
CA PHE A 31 -17.62 14.81 1.34
C PHE A 31 -18.41 14.22 0.17
N ARG A 32 -19.72 14.02 0.36
CA ARG A 32 -20.65 13.66 -0.73
C ARG A 32 -20.76 14.83 -1.70
N ILE A 33 -20.13 14.70 -2.85
CA ILE A 33 -19.88 15.83 -3.74
C ILE A 33 -21.15 16.43 -4.33
N GLU A 34 -22.21 15.63 -4.49
CA GLU A 34 -23.53 16.02 -5.00
C GLU A 34 -24.20 17.04 -4.08
N LYS A 35 -23.86 17.03 -2.78
CA LYS A 35 -24.36 18.02 -1.82
C LYS A 35 -23.72 19.40 -2.07
N TYR A 36 -22.44 19.43 -2.42
CA TYR A 36 -21.64 20.66 -2.38
C TYR A 36 -21.37 21.26 -3.77
N VAL A 37 -21.15 20.46 -4.80
CA VAL A 37 -20.89 20.97 -6.16
C VAL A 37 -22.21 21.37 -6.81
N LYS A 38 -22.38 22.67 -7.07
CA LYS A 38 -23.63 23.24 -7.61
C LYS A 38 -23.60 23.44 -9.12
N LYS A 39 -22.43 23.74 -9.68
CA LYS A 39 -22.28 23.98 -11.11
C LYS A 39 -20.86 23.70 -11.57
N VAL A 40 -20.73 23.01 -12.70
CA VAL A 40 -19.46 22.80 -13.40
C VAL A 40 -19.59 23.34 -14.82
N ARG A 41 -18.60 24.11 -15.26
CA ARG A 41 -18.39 24.54 -16.64
C ARG A 41 -16.90 24.59 -16.92
N ASP A 42 -16.52 24.90 -18.15
CA ASP A 42 -15.11 25.03 -18.52
C ASP A 42 -14.39 25.97 -17.55
N GLY A 43 -13.37 25.40 -16.90
CA GLY A 43 -12.49 26.04 -15.94
C GLY A 43 -13.14 26.59 -14.69
N MET A 44 -14.40 26.23 -14.39
CA MET A 44 -15.08 26.76 -13.21
C MET A 44 -15.97 25.74 -12.51
N ILE A 45 -15.80 25.65 -11.19
CA ILE A 45 -16.65 24.88 -10.30
C ILE A 45 -17.22 25.82 -9.24
N LYS A 46 -18.55 25.91 -9.16
CA LYS A 46 -19.22 26.61 -8.06
C LYS A 46 -19.60 25.57 -7.01
N ILE A 47 -19.15 25.80 -5.78
CA ILE A 47 -19.50 24.96 -4.63
C ILE A 47 -20.27 25.75 -3.57
N GLU A 48 -21.15 25.05 -2.87
CA GLU A 48 -21.56 25.38 -1.51
C GLU A 48 -20.44 24.96 -0.56
N VAL A 49 -20.07 25.86 0.35
CA VAL A 49 -18.96 25.65 1.26
C VAL A 49 -19.40 24.71 2.39
N PRO A 50 -18.65 23.63 2.68
CA PRO A 50 -18.90 22.80 3.86
C PRO A 50 -18.91 23.61 5.16
N ASP A 51 -19.57 23.08 6.18
CA ASP A 51 -19.69 23.66 7.54
C ASP A 51 -18.41 23.55 8.39
N ARG A 52 -17.33 23.06 7.81
CA ARG A 52 -16.03 22.85 8.46
C ARG A 52 -14.89 22.99 7.44
N PRO A 53 -13.66 23.27 7.89
CA PRO A 53 -12.51 23.39 7.00
C PRO A 53 -12.34 22.18 6.08
N PHE A 54 -12.07 22.45 4.82
CA PHE A 54 -11.98 21.42 3.78
C PHE A 54 -10.78 21.64 2.87
N GLN A 55 -10.39 20.58 2.18
CA GLN A 55 -9.39 20.58 1.12
C GLN A 55 -10.04 20.14 -0.19
N VAL A 56 -9.41 20.55 -1.29
CA VAL A 56 -9.86 20.31 -2.66
C VAL A 56 -8.90 19.34 -3.33
N PHE A 57 -9.41 18.32 -4.00
CA PHE A 57 -8.62 17.40 -4.81
C PHE A 57 -9.03 17.49 -6.27
N ILE A 58 -8.07 17.23 -7.15
CA ILE A 58 -8.32 17.02 -8.58
C ILE A 58 -7.28 16.05 -9.14
N LEU A 59 -7.70 15.23 -10.11
CA LEU A 59 -6.77 14.51 -10.99
C LEU A 59 -6.34 15.47 -12.10
N PHE A 60 -5.13 16.01 -12.00
CA PHE A 60 -4.63 17.03 -12.93
C PHE A 60 -3.53 16.46 -13.82
N ASN A 61 -3.52 16.87 -15.09
CA ASN A 61 -2.44 16.55 -16.01
C ASN A 61 -1.33 17.60 -15.88
N ILE A 62 -0.24 17.22 -15.26
CA ILE A 62 0.90 18.10 -14.96
C ILE A 62 1.92 17.95 -16.08
N PRO A 63 2.29 19.03 -16.79
CA PRO A 63 3.29 18.97 -17.85
C PRO A 63 4.60 18.32 -17.37
N ASN A 64 5.15 17.42 -18.19
CA ASN A 64 6.39 16.68 -17.95
C ASN A 64 6.42 15.79 -16.70
N PHE A 65 5.28 15.57 -16.04
CA PHE A 65 5.18 14.65 -14.89
C PHE A 65 4.12 13.56 -15.12
N GLY A 66 2.96 13.94 -15.68
CA GLY A 66 1.85 13.03 -15.97
C GLY A 66 0.59 13.40 -15.18
N ARG A 67 -0.35 12.45 -15.07
CA ARG A 67 -1.60 12.66 -14.31
C ARG A 67 -1.40 12.24 -12.86
N ALA A 68 -1.71 13.13 -11.91
CA ALA A 68 -1.66 12.82 -10.49
C ALA A 68 -2.87 13.41 -9.74
N TYR A 69 -3.27 12.75 -8.66
CA TYR A 69 -4.18 13.33 -7.68
C TYR A 69 -3.39 14.26 -6.77
N ILE A 70 -3.82 15.52 -6.70
CA ILE A 70 -3.09 16.55 -5.96
C ILE A 70 -4.08 17.30 -5.06
N PRO A 71 -3.79 17.46 -3.77
CA PRO A 71 -4.56 18.30 -2.88
C PRO A 71 -4.17 19.77 -3.02
N ALA A 72 -5.17 20.63 -2.86
CA ALA A 72 -5.03 21.99 -2.39
C ALA A 72 -5.66 22.03 -1.00
N ASP A 73 -4.87 22.35 0.02
CA ASP A 73 -5.30 22.32 1.43
C ASP A 73 -4.97 23.61 2.18
N ASN A 74 -4.67 24.69 1.45
CA ASN A 74 -4.32 25.99 2.03
C ASN A 74 -3.20 25.84 3.07
N GLU A 75 -2.14 25.13 2.69
CA GLU A 75 -0.96 24.88 3.55
C GLU A 75 -1.32 24.18 4.87
N GLY A 76 -2.31 23.28 4.81
CA GLY A 76 -2.80 22.50 5.94
C GLY A 76 -3.88 23.18 6.79
N VAL A 77 -4.23 24.44 6.52
CA VAL A 77 -5.29 25.16 7.25
C VAL A 77 -6.68 24.78 6.76
N GLY A 78 -6.80 24.42 5.47
CA GLY A 78 -8.08 24.23 4.78
C GLY A 78 -8.73 25.55 4.34
N TYR A 79 -9.76 25.40 3.52
CA TYR A 79 -10.64 26.48 3.07
C TYR A 79 -11.93 26.49 3.89
N ASP A 80 -12.54 27.67 4.01
CA ASP A 80 -13.81 27.91 4.69
C ASP A 80 -14.66 28.93 3.92
N ASP A 81 -15.69 29.48 4.56
CA ASP A 81 -16.64 30.40 3.94
C ASP A 81 -16.09 31.83 3.73
N THR A 82 -14.90 32.13 4.27
CA THR A 82 -14.17 33.39 4.02
C THR A 82 -13.65 33.43 2.58
N TYR A 83 -13.40 32.27 1.97
CA TYR A 83 -12.94 32.16 0.58
C TYR A 83 -14.11 32.25 -0.40
N LYS A 84 -14.22 33.40 -1.07
CA LYS A 84 -15.25 33.61 -2.10
C LYS A 84 -14.85 33.01 -3.44
N GLU A 85 -13.56 33.09 -3.79
CA GLU A 85 -13.00 32.59 -5.03
C GLU A 85 -11.56 32.12 -4.84
N ILE A 86 -11.16 31.03 -5.50
CA ILE A 86 -9.79 30.54 -5.54
C ILE A 86 -9.35 30.16 -6.96
N ASN A 87 -8.05 30.31 -7.23
CA ASN A 87 -7.38 29.79 -8.41
C ASN A 87 -6.74 28.44 -8.06
N LEU A 88 -7.37 27.34 -8.47
CA LEU A 88 -6.96 26.01 -8.03
C LEU A 88 -5.52 25.70 -8.45
N ASN A 89 -5.07 26.16 -9.62
CA ASN A 89 -3.69 25.92 -10.06
C ASN A 89 -2.66 26.53 -9.10
N VAL A 90 -2.91 27.75 -8.61
CA VAL A 90 -2.06 28.44 -7.61
C VAL A 90 -2.10 27.71 -6.29
N GLU A 91 -3.29 27.36 -5.83
CA GLU A 91 -3.50 26.67 -4.55
C GLU A 91 -2.84 25.28 -4.50
N LEU A 92 -2.90 24.52 -5.61
CA LEU A 92 -2.20 23.24 -5.75
C LEU A 92 -0.68 23.43 -5.68
N ALA A 93 -0.14 24.44 -6.37
CA ALA A 93 1.29 24.73 -6.36
C ALA A 93 1.79 25.16 -4.98
N ARG A 94 1.06 26.05 -4.29
CA ARG A 94 1.36 26.49 -2.92
C ARG A 94 1.34 25.33 -1.93
N THR A 95 0.28 24.52 -1.97
CA THR A 95 0.17 23.31 -1.14
C THR A 95 1.34 22.36 -1.39
N ARG A 96 1.73 22.13 -2.65
CA ARG A 96 2.88 21.28 -2.97
C ARG A 96 4.19 21.87 -2.42
N TYR A 97 4.41 23.17 -2.57
CA TYR A 97 5.60 23.85 -2.06
C TYR A 97 5.70 23.73 -0.54
N SER A 98 4.62 24.10 0.16
CA SER A 98 4.55 24.02 1.62
C SER A 98 4.87 22.60 2.14
N LYS A 99 4.35 21.56 1.47
CA LYS A 99 4.66 20.15 1.83
C LYS A 99 6.13 19.78 1.60
N ILE A 100 6.76 20.26 0.53
CA ILE A 100 8.18 20.03 0.27
C ILE A 100 9.03 20.72 1.33
N ILE A 101 8.76 22.00 1.61
CA ILE A 101 9.50 22.77 2.62
C ILE A 101 9.34 22.16 4.02
N HIS A 102 8.13 21.75 4.39
CA HIS A 102 7.89 21.07 5.67
C HIS A 102 8.73 19.80 5.81
N GLU A 103 8.77 18.96 4.78
CA GLU A 103 9.56 17.72 4.83
C GLU A 103 11.06 17.98 4.73
N LEU A 104 11.50 18.96 3.94
CA LEU A 104 12.90 19.38 3.85
C LEU A 104 13.41 19.89 5.21
N ASN A 105 12.64 20.74 5.90
CA ASN A 105 13.00 21.23 7.23
C ASN A 105 13.17 20.10 8.25
N LYS A 106 12.33 19.06 8.19
CA LYS A 106 12.51 17.86 9.02
C LYS A 106 13.78 17.10 8.65
N CYS A 107 14.15 17.09 7.38
CA CYS A 107 15.36 16.43 6.90
C CYS A 107 16.63 17.20 7.33
N ASP A 108 16.62 18.52 7.29
CA ASP A 108 17.76 19.33 7.71
C ASP A 108 18.13 19.07 9.18
N SER A 109 17.12 18.96 10.06
CA SER A 109 17.33 18.59 11.46
C SER A 109 18.01 17.22 11.66
N LYS A 110 17.99 16.37 10.63
CA LYS A 110 18.52 15.00 10.62
C LYS A 110 19.72 14.84 9.67
N ARG A 111 20.29 15.95 9.18
CA ARG A 111 21.49 15.99 8.32
C ARG A 111 21.36 15.14 7.04
N TYR A 112 20.21 15.12 6.38
CA TYR A 112 20.14 14.51 5.03
C TYR A 112 20.81 15.42 4.00
N VAL A 113 21.34 14.81 2.94
CA VAL A 113 21.95 15.51 1.81
C VAL A 113 21.10 15.26 0.57
N PHE A 114 20.81 16.31 -0.19
CA PHE A 114 20.02 16.24 -1.41
C PHE A 114 20.84 16.73 -2.61
N SER A 115 20.49 16.24 -3.80
CA SER A 115 21.20 16.55 -5.03
C SER A 115 21.01 18.00 -5.50
N ASP A 116 21.96 18.50 -6.30
CA ASP A 116 21.85 19.83 -6.92
C ASP A 116 20.63 19.95 -7.84
N GLU A 117 20.24 18.86 -8.49
CA GLU A 117 19.03 18.82 -9.33
C GLU A 117 17.76 19.01 -8.48
N PHE A 118 17.68 18.41 -7.27
CA PHE A 118 16.57 18.65 -6.34
C PHE A 118 16.45 20.14 -6.02
N TYR A 119 17.54 20.79 -5.60
CA TYR A 119 17.52 22.21 -5.28
C TYR A 119 17.28 23.11 -6.50
N THR A 120 17.71 22.68 -7.69
CA THR A 120 17.44 23.39 -8.94
C THR A 120 15.95 23.40 -9.25
N ARG A 121 15.27 22.25 -9.07
CA ARG A 121 13.81 22.15 -9.19
C ARG A 121 13.09 22.98 -8.13
N LEU A 122 13.55 22.93 -6.89
CA LEU A 122 12.95 23.72 -5.80
C LEU A 122 13.04 25.22 -6.06
N ARG A 123 14.21 25.74 -6.43
CA ARG A 123 14.38 27.16 -6.80
C ARG A 123 13.56 27.56 -8.02
N ALA A 124 13.43 26.67 -9.01
CA ALA A 124 12.58 26.92 -10.17
C ALA A 124 11.10 26.99 -9.78
N MET A 125 10.66 26.14 -8.85
CA MET A 125 9.31 26.21 -8.28
C MET A 125 9.06 27.54 -7.57
N GLU A 126 9.98 27.96 -6.69
CA GLU A 126 9.89 29.24 -5.95
C GLU A 126 9.78 30.43 -6.89
N LYS A 127 10.67 30.49 -7.89
CA LYS A 127 10.66 31.55 -8.90
C LYS A 127 9.32 31.62 -9.64
N GLU A 128 8.77 30.49 -10.04
CA GLU A 128 7.48 30.45 -10.74
C GLU A 128 6.31 30.83 -9.82
N LEU A 129 6.35 30.49 -8.52
CA LEU A 129 5.37 30.99 -7.55
C LEU A 129 5.45 32.51 -7.39
N GLU A 130 6.65 33.09 -7.27
CA GLU A 130 6.80 34.55 -7.21
C GLU A 130 6.26 35.25 -8.46
N LEU A 131 6.47 34.67 -9.64
CA LEU A 131 5.91 35.18 -10.89
C LEU A 131 4.38 35.07 -10.90
N ALA A 132 3.82 33.97 -10.38
CA ALA A 132 2.38 33.82 -10.22
C ALA A 132 1.79 34.87 -9.27
N GLU A 133 2.50 35.27 -8.23
CA GLU A 133 2.04 36.31 -7.30
C GLU A 133 2.09 37.71 -7.90
N LYS A 134 3.10 38.00 -8.71
CA LYS A 134 3.26 39.29 -9.42
C LYS A 134 2.36 39.41 -10.66
N ALA A 135 1.79 38.30 -11.13
CA ALA A 135 0.98 38.28 -12.34
C ALA A 135 -0.34 39.06 -12.20
N SER A 136 -0.71 39.74 -13.28
CA SER A 136 -1.81 40.72 -13.29
C SER A 136 -3.18 40.07 -13.53
N SER A 137 -3.22 38.83 -13.99
CA SER A 137 -4.45 38.14 -14.39
C SER A 137 -4.47 36.68 -13.95
N GLU A 138 -5.66 36.15 -13.62
CA GLU A 138 -5.82 34.76 -13.15
C GLU A 138 -5.29 33.70 -14.13
N LYS A 139 -5.36 33.97 -15.44
CA LYS A 139 -4.76 33.10 -16.46
C LYS A 139 -3.23 33.05 -16.36
N GLU A 140 -2.60 34.20 -16.12
CA GLU A 140 -1.14 34.33 -16.06
C GLU A 140 -0.63 33.72 -14.75
N LYS A 141 -1.34 33.95 -13.64
CA LYS A 141 -1.10 33.26 -12.37
C LYS A 141 -1.11 31.74 -12.55
N ALA A 142 -2.11 31.21 -13.25
CA ALA A 142 -2.24 29.78 -13.45
C ALA A 142 -1.12 29.18 -14.32
N VAL A 143 -0.68 29.87 -15.38
CA VAL A 143 0.44 29.41 -16.23
C VAL A 143 1.71 29.25 -15.39
N HIS A 144 2.04 30.26 -14.58
CA HIS A 144 3.19 30.20 -13.68
C HIS A 144 3.02 29.14 -12.59
N ALA A 145 1.83 29.06 -11.97
CA ALA A 145 1.55 28.04 -10.96
C ALA A 145 1.65 26.60 -11.49
N ILE A 146 1.25 26.33 -12.74
CA ILE A 146 1.39 25.00 -13.35
C ILE A 146 2.87 24.65 -13.56
N LYS A 147 3.71 25.62 -13.95
CA LYS A 147 5.18 25.42 -14.03
C LYS A 147 5.79 25.18 -12.66
N ALA A 148 5.36 25.94 -11.65
CA ALA A 148 5.76 25.73 -10.26
C ALA A 148 5.38 24.32 -9.80
N LEU A 149 4.14 23.91 -10.05
CA LEU A 149 3.63 22.59 -9.70
C LEU A 149 4.42 21.47 -10.39
N SER A 150 4.74 21.60 -11.69
CA SER A 150 5.58 20.63 -12.41
C SER A 150 6.95 20.44 -11.75
N ASN A 151 7.65 21.54 -11.44
CA ASN A 151 8.93 21.48 -10.73
C ASN A 151 8.78 20.92 -9.31
N GLY A 152 7.74 21.31 -8.58
CA GLY A 152 7.45 20.82 -7.24
C GLY A 152 7.13 19.34 -7.18
N MET A 153 6.45 18.80 -8.20
CA MET A 153 6.19 17.36 -8.26
C MET A 153 7.49 16.58 -8.35
N TRP A 154 8.37 16.92 -9.29
CA TRP A 154 9.69 16.30 -9.42
C TRP A 154 10.57 16.52 -8.18
N ALA A 155 10.64 17.75 -7.64
CA ALA A 155 11.40 18.04 -6.43
C ALA A 155 10.95 17.17 -5.26
N GLY A 156 9.64 17.00 -5.05
CA GLY A 156 9.14 16.16 -3.96
C GLY A 156 9.38 14.66 -4.18
N GLU A 157 9.37 14.15 -5.43
CA GLU A 157 9.80 12.77 -5.72
C GLU A 157 11.28 12.56 -5.38
N MET A 158 12.13 13.51 -5.77
CA MET A 158 13.55 13.48 -5.47
C MET A 158 13.81 13.52 -3.96
N LEU A 159 13.13 14.43 -3.24
CA LEU A 159 13.22 14.53 -1.79
C LEU A 159 12.88 13.20 -1.12
N ALA A 160 11.74 12.59 -1.48
CA ALA A 160 11.30 11.33 -0.89
C ALA A 160 12.28 10.18 -1.21
N PHE A 161 12.73 10.08 -2.46
CA PHE A 161 13.60 9.00 -2.91
C PHE A 161 15.02 9.11 -2.34
N GLU A 162 15.63 10.29 -2.38
CA GLU A 162 16.98 10.53 -1.85
C GLU A 162 17.02 10.41 -0.33
N LYS A 163 15.95 10.85 0.37
CA LYS A 163 15.78 10.60 1.80
C LYS A 163 15.69 9.10 2.07
N ALA A 164 14.86 8.36 1.32
CA ALA A 164 14.69 6.92 1.51
C ALA A 164 16.01 6.14 1.29
N LYS A 165 16.81 6.52 0.30
CA LYS A 165 18.14 5.93 0.09
C LYS A 165 19.06 6.12 1.30
N GLN A 166 19.15 7.33 1.81
CA GLN A 166 19.94 7.63 3.00
C GLN A 166 19.41 6.93 4.25
N ASP A 167 18.08 6.82 4.39
CA ASP A 167 17.48 6.03 5.46
C ASP A 167 17.91 4.56 5.34
N ILE A 168 17.85 3.97 4.15
CA ILE A 168 18.29 2.58 3.92
C ILE A 168 19.78 2.42 4.25
N GLU A 169 20.63 3.35 3.83
CA GLU A 169 22.07 3.31 4.10
C GLU A 169 22.39 3.46 5.58
N ARG A 170 21.73 4.38 6.29
CA ARG A 170 21.94 4.63 7.73
C ARG A 170 21.46 3.49 8.61
N HIS A 171 20.25 2.97 8.33
CA HIS A 171 19.67 1.91 9.13
C HIS A 171 20.27 0.54 8.79
N GLY A 172 20.76 0.37 7.56
CA GLY A 172 21.30 -0.89 7.08
C GLY A 172 20.28 -2.04 7.18
N ARG A 173 20.80 -3.26 7.25
CA ARG A 173 19.95 -4.43 7.54
C ARG A 173 19.59 -4.41 9.02
N ARG A 174 18.28 -4.49 9.30
CA ARG A 174 17.78 -4.67 10.66
C ARG A 174 18.18 -6.06 11.17
N GLU A 175 19.01 -6.11 12.20
CA GLU A 175 19.40 -7.36 12.83
C GLU A 175 18.16 -8.11 13.35
N GLY A 176 18.11 -9.42 13.11
CA GLY A 176 16.96 -10.26 13.48
C GLY A 176 15.69 -10.06 12.64
N PHE A 177 15.64 -9.08 11.73
CA PHE A 177 14.48 -8.91 10.84
C PHE A 177 14.43 -10.03 9.80
N LEU A 178 13.33 -10.77 9.82
CA LEU A 178 13.06 -11.87 8.90
C LEU A 178 12.44 -11.33 7.61
N PHE A 179 13.19 -11.39 6.53
CA PHE A 179 12.76 -11.02 5.18
C PHE A 179 12.69 -12.27 4.31
N GLY A 180 11.50 -12.54 3.77
CA GLY A 180 11.20 -13.80 3.14
C GLY A 180 10.06 -13.77 2.12
N CYS A 181 9.90 -14.87 1.41
CA CYS A 181 8.73 -15.13 0.57
C CYS A 181 8.36 -16.62 0.58
N ASN A 182 7.40 -17.03 -0.26
CA ASN A 182 7.05 -18.44 -0.40
C ASN A 182 8.16 -19.22 -1.10
N PHE A 183 8.41 -20.45 -0.63
CA PHE A 183 9.45 -21.35 -1.14
C PHE A 183 8.86 -22.53 -1.95
N PHE A 184 7.71 -22.32 -2.57
CA PHE A 184 6.90 -23.41 -3.16
C PHE A 184 7.49 -23.97 -4.46
N GLY A 185 8.49 -23.29 -5.02
CA GLY A 185 9.13 -23.66 -6.27
C GLY A 185 10.18 -24.77 -6.15
N HIS A 186 10.75 -24.98 -4.97
CA HIS A 186 11.82 -25.95 -4.76
C HIS A 186 11.28 -27.40 -4.69
N PRO A 187 11.99 -28.39 -5.25
CA PRO A 187 13.21 -28.30 -6.08
C PRO A 187 12.93 -28.04 -7.57
N ARG A 188 11.67 -27.99 -7.99
CA ARG A 188 11.24 -27.93 -9.41
C ARG A 188 11.82 -26.76 -10.21
N LEU A 189 12.00 -25.59 -9.59
CA LEU A 189 12.51 -24.39 -10.27
C LEU A 189 14.04 -24.37 -10.44
N GLY A 190 14.75 -25.33 -9.84
CA GLY A 190 16.18 -25.57 -10.07
C GLY A 190 17.13 -24.53 -9.47
N GLU A 191 18.42 -24.69 -9.79
CA GLU A 191 19.53 -24.02 -9.10
C GLU A 191 19.50 -22.48 -9.17
N LYS A 192 18.97 -21.91 -10.27
CA LYS A 192 18.88 -20.45 -10.42
C LYS A 192 17.90 -19.85 -9.40
N TYR A 193 16.79 -20.54 -9.14
CA TYR A 193 15.83 -20.13 -8.11
C TYR A 193 16.47 -20.23 -6.73
N ASP A 194 17.08 -21.38 -6.43
CA ASP A 194 17.75 -21.66 -5.16
C ASP A 194 18.85 -20.63 -4.86
N LYS A 195 19.68 -20.28 -5.86
CA LYS A 195 20.73 -19.26 -5.74
C LYS A 195 20.16 -17.90 -5.34
N PHE A 196 19.20 -17.37 -6.09
CA PHE A 196 18.66 -16.05 -5.79
C PHE A 196 17.85 -16.03 -4.50
N PHE A 197 17.19 -17.13 -4.16
CA PHE A 197 16.42 -17.22 -2.93
C PHE A 197 17.31 -16.99 -1.71
N LYS A 198 18.45 -17.69 -1.62
CA LYS A 198 19.36 -17.54 -0.47
C LYS A 198 20.18 -16.25 -0.46
N GLU A 199 20.40 -15.64 -1.63
CA GLU A 199 21.09 -14.34 -1.70
C GLU A 199 20.22 -13.20 -1.14
N ILE A 200 18.89 -13.34 -1.22
CA ILE A 200 17.93 -12.28 -0.87
C ILE A 200 17.24 -12.54 0.47
N PHE A 201 16.85 -13.77 0.76
CA PHE A 201 15.95 -14.09 1.86
C PHE A 201 16.64 -14.85 3.00
N ASN A 202 16.27 -14.50 4.23
CA ASN A 202 16.65 -15.23 5.45
C ASN A 202 15.42 -15.91 6.11
N TYR A 203 14.25 -15.82 5.47
CA TYR A 203 12.99 -16.43 5.89
C TYR A 203 12.24 -17.04 4.71
N ALA A 204 11.58 -18.17 4.91
CA ALA A 204 10.88 -18.89 3.86
C ALA A 204 9.56 -19.47 4.36
N THR A 205 8.51 -19.37 3.54
CA THR A 205 7.22 -20.04 3.81
C THR A 205 7.11 -21.32 2.99
N ILE A 206 6.84 -22.46 3.62
CA ILE A 206 6.60 -23.75 2.96
C ILE A 206 5.11 -24.15 3.06
N PRO A 207 4.56 -24.88 2.07
CA PRO A 207 3.13 -25.13 1.98
C PRO A 207 2.70 -26.40 2.73
N PHE A 208 1.71 -26.26 3.59
CA PHE A 208 0.99 -27.34 4.28
C PHE A 208 -0.50 -27.39 3.91
N TYR A 209 -0.91 -26.77 2.80
CA TYR A 209 -2.27 -26.85 2.27
C TYR A 209 -2.79 -28.29 2.23
N TRP A 210 -3.79 -28.59 3.07
CA TRP A 210 -4.16 -29.98 3.41
C TRP A 210 -4.57 -30.78 2.18
N ALA A 211 -5.38 -30.21 1.28
CA ALA A 211 -5.85 -30.89 0.09
C ALA A 211 -4.71 -31.32 -0.84
N PHE A 212 -3.63 -30.54 -0.90
CA PHE A 212 -2.48 -30.83 -1.76
C PHE A 212 -1.43 -31.70 -1.07
N PHE A 213 -1.30 -31.55 0.24
CA PHE A 213 -0.38 -32.29 1.07
C PHE A 213 -0.85 -33.72 1.35
N GLU A 214 -2.16 -33.92 1.58
CA GLU A 214 -2.80 -35.21 1.83
C GLU A 214 -4.05 -35.37 0.94
N PRO A 215 -3.87 -35.54 -0.38
CA PRO A 215 -4.98 -35.62 -1.33
C PRO A 215 -5.89 -36.83 -1.09
N GLU A 216 -5.35 -37.91 -0.52
CA GLU A 216 -6.07 -39.09 -0.06
C GLU A 216 -5.72 -39.36 1.40
N LYS A 217 -6.70 -39.85 2.20
CA LYS A 217 -6.51 -40.12 3.63
C LYS A 217 -5.30 -41.03 3.85
N GLY A 218 -4.32 -40.56 4.63
CA GLY A 218 -3.09 -41.28 4.94
C GLY A 218 -1.98 -41.19 3.88
N LYS A 219 -2.25 -40.72 2.66
CA LYS A 219 -1.24 -40.58 1.59
C LYS A 219 -0.64 -39.18 1.56
N LYS A 220 0.20 -38.90 2.55
CA LYS A 220 0.86 -37.60 2.73
C LYS A 220 2.09 -37.45 1.82
N LYS A 221 2.24 -36.28 1.20
CA LYS A 221 3.37 -35.93 0.32
C LYS A 221 4.56 -35.37 1.12
N TRP A 222 5.14 -36.20 1.97
CA TRP A 222 6.28 -35.82 2.81
C TRP A 222 7.52 -35.43 2.02
N LYS A 223 7.84 -36.17 0.95
CA LYS A 223 9.10 -36.04 0.20
C LYS A 223 9.44 -34.60 -0.20
N ILE A 224 8.51 -33.89 -0.84
CA ILE A 224 8.74 -32.52 -1.32
C ILE A 224 8.93 -31.56 -0.13
N THR A 225 8.16 -31.73 0.94
CA THR A 225 8.26 -30.91 2.14
C THR A 225 9.59 -31.15 2.86
N ASP A 226 10.04 -32.42 2.93
CA ASP A 226 11.32 -32.79 3.51
C ASP A 226 12.50 -32.21 2.71
N GLU A 227 12.42 -32.22 1.38
CA GLU A 227 13.41 -31.59 0.50
C GLU A 227 13.51 -30.08 0.77
N MET A 228 12.36 -29.37 0.82
CA MET A 228 12.32 -27.95 1.17
C MET A 228 12.91 -27.66 2.55
N VAL A 229 12.49 -28.41 3.58
CA VAL A 229 12.99 -28.22 4.96
C VAL A 229 14.48 -28.48 5.04
N SER A 230 14.97 -29.56 4.42
CA SER A 230 16.39 -29.92 4.40
C SER A 230 17.23 -28.82 3.76
N TRP A 231 16.82 -28.32 2.58
CA TRP A 231 17.53 -27.26 1.88
C TRP A 231 17.57 -25.96 2.69
N LEU A 232 16.41 -25.50 3.20
CA LEU A 232 16.31 -24.26 3.98
C LEU A 232 17.15 -24.33 5.26
N ARG A 233 17.18 -25.48 5.93
CA ARG A 233 18.03 -25.71 7.11
C ARG A 233 19.51 -25.66 6.77
N LYS A 234 19.91 -26.27 5.65
CA LYS A 234 21.30 -26.24 5.17
C LYS A 234 21.76 -24.81 4.89
N GLU A 235 20.90 -23.98 4.32
CA GLU A 235 21.20 -22.57 4.02
C GLU A 235 20.95 -21.62 5.20
N ASN A 236 20.65 -22.15 6.40
CA ASN A 236 20.36 -21.38 7.62
C ASN A 236 19.21 -20.36 7.47
N ILE A 237 18.20 -20.70 6.67
CA ILE A 237 17.01 -19.89 6.44
C ILE A 237 15.92 -20.32 7.43
N LYS A 238 15.31 -19.35 8.13
CA LYS A 238 14.21 -19.61 9.06
C LYS A 238 12.95 -20.02 8.28
N ILE A 239 12.21 -20.99 8.80
CA ILE A 239 11.10 -21.63 8.07
C ILE A 239 9.77 -21.31 8.75
N LYS A 240 8.78 -20.88 7.96
CA LYS A 240 7.37 -20.80 8.33
C LYS A 240 6.57 -21.91 7.65
N GLY A 241 5.82 -22.71 8.41
CA GLY A 241 4.82 -23.61 7.84
C GLY A 241 3.49 -22.89 7.60
N HIS A 242 2.89 -23.02 6.41
CA HIS A 242 1.62 -22.36 6.07
C HIS A 242 0.66 -23.22 5.24
N PRO A 243 -0.60 -23.39 5.68
CA PRO A 243 -1.07 -23.42 7.06
C PRO A 243 -1.36 -24.86 7.52
N LEU A 244 -1.50 -25.08 8.82
CA LEU A 244 -1.88 -26.39 9.34
C LEU A 244 -3.38 -26.67 9.15
N VAL A 245 -4.22 -25.65 9.35
CA VAL A 245 -5.68 -25.70 9.18
C VAL A 245 -6.14 -24.51 8.35
N TRP A 246 -6.97 -24.78 7.34
CA TRP A 246 -7.65 -23.76 6.55
C TRP A 246 -8.92 -24.36 5.95
N PHE A 247 -10.08 -23.71 6.15
CA PHE A 247 -11.38 -24.23 5.71
C PHE A 247 -11.83 -23.63 4.39
N TYR A 248 -10.90 -23.44 3.45
CA TYR A 248 -11.20 -22.89 2.13
C TYR A 248 -10.70 -23.79 1.00
N GLU A 249 -11.56 -24.03 0.04
CA GLU A 249 -11.27 -24.76 -1.18
C GLU A 249 -10.48 -23.93 -2.19
N PRO A 250 -9.71 -24.58 -3.09
CA PRO A 250 -9.52 -26.03 -3.23
C PRO A 250 -8.35 -26.57 -2.40
N ALA A 251 -7.65 -25.73 -1.65
CA ALA A 251 -6.34 -26.04 -1.09
C ALA A 251 -6.40 -26.47 0.40
N GLY A 252 -7.36 -25.95 1.16
CA GLY A 252 -7.51 -26.17 2.59
C GLY A 252 -8.23 -27.48 2.96
N ILE A 253 -9.12 -27.98 2.10
CA ILE A 253 -9.99 -29.13 2.42
C ILE A 253 -9.80 -30.27 1.40
N PRO A 254 -9.23 -31.42 1.81
CA PRO A 254 -9.18 -32.60 0.96
C PRO A 254 -10.58 -33.13 0.63
N LYS A 255 -10.76 -33.72 -0.56
CA LYS A 255 -12.05 -34.31 -0.97
C LYS A 255 -12.58 -35.37 0.01
N TRP A 256 -11.70 -36.11 0.68
CA TRP A 256 -12.07 -37.17 1.63
C TRP A 256 -12.56 -36.66 3.00
N ILE A 257 -12.39 -35.36 3.28
CA ILE A 257 -12.94 -34.67 4.47
C ILE A 257 -14.41 -34.25 4.23
N LYS A 258 -14.81 -34.02 2.98
CA LYS A 258 -16.19 -33.61 2.68
C LYS A 258 -17.20 -34.67 3.13
N GLY A 259 -18.26 -34.22 3.78
CA GLY A 259 -19.34 -35.08 4.28
C GLY A 259 -19.02 -35.85 5.57
N ARG A 260 -17.87 -35.59 6.20
CA ARG A 260 -17.50 -36.13 7.51
C ARG A 260 -18.19 -35.37 8.64
N SER A 261 -18.39 -36.02 9.79
CA SER A 261 -18.89 -35.35 10.98
C SER A 261 -17.86 -34.35 11.52
N TYR A 262 -18.33 -33.39 12.32
CA TYR A 262 -17.46 -32.43 12.98
C TYR A 262 -16.36 -33.12 13.81
N GLU A 263 -16.71 -34.18 14.54
CA GLU A 263 -15.81 -34.95 15.39
C GLU A 263 -14.78 -35.71 14.56
N GLU A 264 -15.17 -36.29 13.42
CA GLU A 264 -14.24 -36.94 12.50
C GLU A 264 -13.22 -35.94 11.92
N VAL A 265 -13.66 -34.74 11.55
CA VAL A 265 -12.78 -33.69 11.02
C VAL A 265 -11.87 -33.14 12.11
N ARG A 266 -12.39 -32.90 13.31
CA ARG A 266 -11.63 -32.46 14.47
C ARG A 266 -10.49 -33.43 14.81
N ALA A 267 -10.79 -34.73 14.88
CA ALA A 267 -9.78 -35.76 15.12
C ALA A 267 -8.75 -35.86 13.97
N ALA A 268 -9.18 -35.66 12.73
CA ALA A 268 -8.28 -35.64 11.58
C ALA A 268 -7.32 -34.43 11.60
N ILE A 269 -7.80 -33.26 12.04
CA ILE A 269 -6.99 -32.06 12.22
C ILE A 269 -5.96 -32.26 13.34
N GLU A 270 -6.39 -32.75 14.50
CA GLU A 270 -5.50 -33.04 15.64
C GLU A 270 -4.34 -33.96 15.23
N LYS A 271 -4.67 -35.09 14.62
CA LYS A 271 -3.68 -36.05 14.12
C LYS A 271 -2.74 -35.43 13.08
N ARG A 272 -3.27 -34.62 12.17
CA ARG A 272 -2.47 -33.92 11.14
C ARG A 272 -1.45 -32.99 11.80
N ILE A 273 -1.89 -32.19 12.77
CA ILE A 273 -1.03 -31.22 13.47
C ILE A 273 0.07 -31.97 14.21
N GLU A 274 -0.29 -32.99 14.99
CA GLU A 274 0.67 -33.81 15.75
C GLU A 274 1.74 -34.42 14.82
N GLU A 275 1.33 -35.05 13.71
CA GLU A 275 2.26 -35.66 12.76
C GLU A 275 3.22 -34.64 12.12
N ILE A 276 2.73 -33.46 11.75
CA ILE A 276 3.54 -32.41 11.09
C ILE A 276 4.50 -31.77 12.10
N VAL A 277 4.01 -31.35 13.27
CA VAL A 277 4.80 -30.67 14.28
C VAL A 277 5.87 -31.61 14.83
N LYS A 278 5.52 -32.87 15.13
CA LYS A 278 6.48 -33.89 15.60
C LYS A 278 7.56 -34.19 14.56
N ARG A 279 7.22 -34.31 13.28
CA ARG A 279 8.21 -34.60 12.22
C ARG A 279 9.24 -33.47 12.06
N TYR A 280 8.80 -32.23 12.21
CA TYR A 280 9.60 -31.03 11.98
C TYR A 280 10.02 -30.31 13.27
N GLU A 281 9.95 -31.00 14.40
CA GLU A 281 10.40 -30.51 15.70
C GLU A 281 11.83 -29.95 15.60
N GLY A 282 12.03 -28.74 16.10
CA GLY A 282 13.31 -28.01 16.06
C GLY A 282 13.75 -27.53 14.66
N LYS A 283 13.00 -27.83 13.59
CA LYS A 283 13.34 -27.45 12.20
C LYS A 283 12.57 -26.23 11.73
N ILE A 284 11.27 -26.17 12.02
CA ILE A 284 10.39 -25.06 11.61
C ILE A 284 10.33 -24.02 12.73
N TYR A 285 10.49 -22.75 12.37
CA TYR A 285 10.55 -21.63 13.30
C TYR A 285 9.16 -21.19 13.76
N ALA A 286 8.19 -21.16 12.85
CA ALA A 286 6.82 -20.76 13.15
C ALA A 286 5.83 -21.50 12.24
N TYR A 287 4.58 -21.61 12.70
CA TYR A 287 3.47 -22.12 11.89
C TYR A 287 2.33 -21.12 11.88
N ASP A 288 1.70 -20.96 10.72
CA ASP A 288 0.33 -20.48 10.67
C ASP A 288 -0.57 -21.67 11.02
N VAL A 289 -0.94 -21.77 12.30
CA VAL A 289 -1.72 -22.89 12.84
C VAL A 289 -3.12 -22.89 12.21
N ILE A 290 -3.82 -21.76 12.27
CA ILE A 290 -5.10 -21.52 11.61
C ILE A 290 -4.92 -20.40 10.59
N ASN A 291 -5.41 -20.61 9.37
CA ASN A 291 -5.54 -19.55 8.37
C ASN A 291 -7.02 -19.19 8.21
N GLU A 292 -7.33 -17.88 8.25
CA GLU A 292 -8.58 -17.35 7.69
C GLU A 292 -9.87 -18.02 8.23
N ALA A 293 -9.93 -18.38 9.52
CA ALA A 293 -11.13 -18.97 10.11
C ALA A 293 -12.24 -17.92 10.34
N HIS A 294 -12.81 -17.42 9.25
CA HIS A 294 -13.87 -16.42 9.16
C HIS A 294 -14.90 -16.79 8.10
N ASP A 295 -16.04 -16.09 8.06
CA ASP A 295 -17.24 -16.45 7.31
C ASP A 295 -17.01 -16.80 5.82
N TRP A 296 -16.08 -16.15 5.12
CA TRP A 296 -15.85 -16.44 3.70
C TRP A 296 -14.97 -17.66 3.41
N ALA A 297 -14.22 -18.16 4.40
CA ALA A 297 -13.31 -19.30 4.29
C ALA A 297 -13.72 -20.41 5.28
N ASN A 298 -14.98 -20.84 5.14
CA ASN A 298 -15.64 -21.84 5.96
C ASN A 298 -16.51 -22.77 5.10
N ASP A 299 -15.90 -23.47 4.14
CA ASP A 299 -16.62 -24.32 3.18
C ASP A 299 -17.21 -25.60 3.81
N LEU A 300 -16.93 -25.86 5.10
CA LEU A 300 -17.56 -26.94 5.87
C LEU A 300 -18.79 -26.48 6.66
N ASP A 301 -19.17 -25.19 6.54
CA ASP A 301 -20.34 -24.59 7.19
C ASP A 301 -20.36 -24.77 8.73
N TYR A 302 -19.19 -24.64 9.35
CA TYR A 302 -19.07 -24.75 10.80
C TYR A 302 -19.55 -23.49 11.50
N SER A 303 -20.24 -23.67 12.62
CA SER A 303 -20.62 -22.55 13.49
C SER A 303 -19.38 -21.85 14.05
N ARG A 304 -19.54 -20.58 14.45
CA ARG A 304 -18.47 -19.83 15.14
C ARG A 304 -17.90 -20.58 16.35
N LYS A 305 -18.76 -21.28 17.11
CA LYS A 305 -18.33 -22.08 18.26
C LYS A 305 -17.40 -23.22 17.84
N GLN A 306 -17.76 -23.97 16.81
CA GLN A 306 -16.95 -25.06 16.27
C GLN A 306 -15.61 -24.58 15.71
N LEU A 307 -15.57 -23.43 15.04
CA LEU A 307 -14.32 -22.81 14.56
C LEU A 307 -13.41 -22.40 15.72
N LEU A 308 -13.96 -21.85 16.80
CA LEU A 308 -13.20 -21.52 18.01
C LEU A 308 -12.65 -22.78 18.71
N GLU A 309 -13.47 -23.83 18.83
CA GLU A 309 -13.04 -25.12 19.42
C GLU A 309 -11.91 -25.77 18.60
N ILE A 310 -11.96 -25.71 17.27
CA ILE A 310 -10.86 -26.20 16.43
C ILE A 310 -9.62 -25.30 16.56
N THR A 311 -9.79 -23.98 16.66
CA THR A 311 -8.68 -23.04 16.85
C THR A 311 -7.94 -23.31 18.15
N GLU A 312 -8.69 -23.50 19.24
CA GLU A 312 -8.15 -23.85 20.54
C GLU A 312 -7.41 -25.20 20.49
N LEU A 313 -8.04 -26.23 19.92
CA LEU A 313 -7.40 -27.54 19.72
C LEU A 313 -6.09 -27.40 18.96
N ALA A 314 -6.09 -26.72 17.81
CA ALA A 314 -4.94 -26.62 16.94
C ALA A 314 -3.74 -25.91 17.58
N CYS A 315 -3.99 -25.00 18.53
CA CYS A 315 -2.94 -24.30 19.28
C CYS A 315 -2.40 -25.11 20.48
N ASN A 316 -3.13 -26.13 20.94
CA ASN A 316 -2.79 -26.91 22.14
C ASN A 316 -2.13 -28.27 21.84
N VAL A 317 -2.19 -28.75 20.60
CA VAL A 317 -1.45 -29.92 20.10
C VAL A 317 0.00 -29.54 19.85
#